data_AF-A0A291M2A3-F1
#
_entry.id   AF-A0A291M2A3-F1
#
_cell.length_a   1.000
_cell.length_b   1.000
_cell.length_c   1.000
_cell.angle_alpha   90.00
_cell.angle_beta   90.00
_cell.angle_gamma   90.00
#
_symmetry.space_group_name_H-M   'P 1'
#
loop_
_entity.id
_entity.type
_entity.pdbx_description
1 polymer ?
#
loop_
_entity_poly.entity_id
_entity_poly.type
_entity_poly.pdbx_seq_one_letter_code
_entity_poly.pdbx_strand_id
1 'polypeptide(L)'
;MGTAIRRPLDPAACAEADAQIYAAHEHDPRPNALYTADGRRKPLDATDPAQEELREEWRQAYAQAGGGVEDPDAPPDIPPDEPVQPCPLRPAPRPPRDGPNPTITARWSKPEVLPDQNSAYPPGRAPFDTVPDSAKVEMLVDVTDVPDGTAATIYVLRCVGGGMVRRGQVGGLSVQGGQVKTAEGKRPTFTWDASHDPWRYWDKPFFYFHVRVDYRGLSATTPKDYMGQTAQTCRVAYWSVTYADSTSGLAGVLPEARNVKRRLDAVAHSQCGLNNTTGNTSYANLGSLIRNTYAFHEGSHGHVSHRLNHMPSSHAQDGAVDPPSFSYFGAKGRLPLGPWRSVVSIGNHRPALATVPAPTRFSFGAGGQIRIHQTGSEHFGRARDFPSVPKVLTYLSCCLAGWESSLARSIVNRGCQNVIAFRRTIPDNDAATLGHTIFREFAKAKLNPAKVPDIFYREATPYHSSMRPILYGKGAGTATPWNANPVTRACEAADQAIAYQANKKWM
;
A
#
# COMPACT_ATOMS: atom_id res chain seq x y z
N MET A 1 -12.52 -44.43 -4.09
CA MET A 1 -13.81 -43.76 -4.34
C MET A 1 -14.08 -42.93 -3.10
N GLY A 2 -13.98 -41.61 -3.20
CA GLY A 2 -14.07 -40.73 -2.02
C GLY A 2 -15.48 -40.68 -1.48
N THR A 3 -15.61 -40.66 -0.15
CA THR A 3 -16.89 -40.63 0.55
C THR A 3 -17.56 -39.27 0.30
N ALA A 4 -18.56 -39.18 -0.57
CA ALA A 4 -19.23 -37.92 -0.83
C ALA A 4 -20.10 -37.53 0.39
N ILE A 5 -19.93 -36.32 0.92
CA ILE A 5 -20.66 -35.84 2.10
C ILE A 5 -21.94 -35.11 1.70
N ARG A 6 -23.05 -35.43 2.36
CA ARG A 6 -24.37 -34.89 2.05
C ARG A 6 -24.48 -33.44 2.56
N ARG A 7 -25.01 -32.54 1.72
CA ARG A 7 -25.27 -31.14 2.08
C ARG A 7 -26.75 -30.93 2.45
N PRO A 8 -27.09 -29.97 3.33
CA PRO A 8 -26.18 -29.09 4.10
C PRO A 8 -25.40 -29.85 5.18
N LEU A 9 -24.21 -29.36 5.53
CA LEU A 9 -23.37 -30.00 6.55
C LEU A 9 -23.96 -29.79 7.94
N ASP A 10 -24.03 -30.86 8.74
CA ASP A 10 -24.30 -30.83 10.17
C ASP A 10 -23.17 -30.07 10.93
N PRO A 11 -23.47 -28.93 11.58
CA PRO A 11 -22.47 -28.14 12.31
C PRO A 11 -21.82 -28.87 13.49
N ALA A 12 -22.53 -29.78 14.16
CA ALA A 12 -21.99 -30.54 15.29
C ALA A 12 -20.98 -31.58 14.81
N ALA A 13 -21.30 -32.28 13.71
CA ALA A 13 -20.39 -33.24 13.09
C ALA A 13 -19.14 -32.55 12.49
N CYS A 14 -19.27 -31.32 11.97
CA CYS A 14 -18.11 -30.53 11.53
C CYS A 14 -17.18 -30.17 12.68
N ALA A 15 -17.71 -29.73 13.82
CA ALA A 15 -16.90 -29.35 14.98
C ALA A 15 -16.14 -30.55 15.55
N GLU A 16 -16.78 -31.72 15.59
CA GLU A 16 -16.18 -32.96 16.05
C GLU A 16 -15.10 -33.47 15.07
N ALA A 17 -15.36 -33.41 13.76
CA ALA A 17 -14.38 -33.78 12.74
C ALA A 17 -13.13 -32.89 12.76
N ASP A 18 -13.31 -31.57 12.94
CA ASP A 18 -12.20 -30.64 13.14
C ASP A 18 -11.41 -31.01 14.40
N ALA A 19 -12.07 -31.28 15.52
CA ALA A 19 -11.39 -31.65 16.76
C ALA A 19 -10.53 -32.92 16.59
N GLN A 20 -11.05 -33.93 15.90
CA GLN A 20 -10.36 -35.19 15.65
C GLN A 20 -9.14 -35.02 14.75
N ILE A 21 -9.25 -34.33 13.61
CA ILE A 21 -8.12 -34.16 12.69
C ILE A 21 -7.00 -33.31 13.31
N TYR A 22 -7.33 -32.25 14.06
CA TYR A 22 -6.30 -31.44 14.71
C TYR A 22 -5.60 -32.19 15.86
N ALA A 23 -6.30 -33.05 16.58
CA ALA A 23 -5.71 -33.89 17.63
C ALA A 23 -4.78 -34.96 17.04
N ALA A 24 -5.18 -35.60 15.94
CA ALA A 24 -4.40 -36.64 15.27
C ALA A 24 -3.01 -36.13 14.80
N HIS A 25 -2.94 -34.87 14.36
CA HIS A 25 -1.72 -34.25 13.81
C HIS A 25 -1.00 -33.28 14.75
N GLU A 26 -1.33 -33.26 16.05
CA GLU A 26 -0.75 -32.30 17.01
C GLU A 26 0.75 -32.51 17.26
N HIS A 27 1.19 -33.77 17.18
CA HIS A 27 2.56 -34.21 17.47
C HIS A 27 3.46 -34.35 16.22
N ASP A 28 2.93 -34.09 15.03
CA ASP A 28 3.69 -34.17 13.79
C ASP A 28 4.81 -33.10 13.75
N PRO A 29 5.97 -33.39 13.13
CA PRO A 29 7.05 -32.42 13.00
C PRO A 29 6.59 -31.10 12.37
N ARG A 30 6.91 -29.98 13.01
CA ARG A 30 6.46 -28.65 12.61
C ARG A 30 7.50 -27.93 11.74
N PRO A 31 7.08 -27.10 10.76
CA PRO A 31 5.69 -26.82 10.37
C PRO A 31 5.07 -27.98 9.57
N ASN A 32 3.78 -28.23 9.77
CA ASN A 32 3.00 -29.20 8.99
C ASN A 32 1.80 -28.51 8.29
N ALA A 33 0.96 -29.31 7.64
CA ALA A 33 -0.20 -28.82 6.89
C ALA A 33 -1.24 -28.12 7.79
N LEU A 34 -1.43 -28.60 9.02
CA LEU A 34 -2.45 -28.13 9.97
C LEU A 34 -1.89 -27.21 11.08
N TYR A 35 -0.57 -27.07 11.18
CA TYR A 35 0.11 -26.28 12.21
C TYR A 35 1.24 -25.42 11.63
N THR A 36 1.35 -24.19 12.11
CA THR A 36 2.49 -23.30 11.84
C THR A 36 3.73 -23.72 12.64
N ALA A 37 4.89 -23.13 12.33
CA ALA A 37 6.15 -23.40 13.05
C ALA A 37 6.06 -23.04 14.55
N ASP A 38 5.23 -22.05 14.91
CA ASP A 38 4.91 -21.64 16.28
C ASP A 38 3.75 -22.43 16.93
N GLY A 39 3.21 -23.45 16.25
CA GLY A 39 2.19 -24.35 16.80
C GLY A 39 0.74 -23.84 16.73
N ARG A 40 0.45 -22.82 15.91
CA ARG A 40 -0.93 -22.34 15.70
C ARG A 40 -1.63 -23.19 14.64
N ARG A 41 -2.91 -23.50 14.85
CA ARG A 41 -3.75 -24.22 13.89
C ARG A 41 -3.93 -23.43 12.60
N LYS A 42 -3.79 -24.11 11.47
CA LYS A 42 -4.13 -23.62 10.12
C LYS A 42 -5.41 -24.32 9.67
N PRO A 43 -6.42 -23.58 9.17
CA PRO A 43 -7.63 -24.21 8.61
C PRO A 43 -7.26 -25.14 7.46
N LEU A 44 -7.92 -26.31 7.42
CA LEU A 44 -7.85 -27.24 6.30
C LEU A 44 -8.38 -26.54 5.04
N ASP A 45 -7.57 -26.49 3.97
CA ASP A 45 -7.96 -25.82 2.74
C ASP A 45 -8.90 -26.72 1.93
N ALA A 46 -10.03 -26.16 1.46
CA ALA A 46 -11.05 -26.91 0.73
C ALA A 46 -10.63 -27.30 -0.70
N THR A 47 -9.56 -26.72 -1.23
CA THR A 47 -9.18 -26.80 -2.65
C THR A 47 -7.70 -27.11 -2.90
N ASP A 48 -6.84 -27.01 -1.89
CA ASP A 48 -5.40 -27.30 -2.03
C ASP A 48 -5.16 -28.79 -2.34
N PRO A 49 -4.64 -29.17 -3.52
CA PRO A 49 -4.40 -30.57 -3.86
C PRO A 49 -3.44 -31.29 -2.91
N ALA A 50 -2.51 -30.56 -2.26
CA ALA A 50 -1.57 -31.14 -1.30
C ALA A 50 -2.23 -31.57 0.02
N GLN A 51 -3.49 -31.18 0.25
CA GLN A 51 -4.28 -31.53 1.44
C GLN A 51 -5.42 -32.50 1.12
N GLU A 52 -5.40 -33.18 -0.03
CA GLU A 52 -6.48 -34.11 -0.42
C GLU A 52 -6.62 -35.28 0.56
N GLU A 53 -5.51 -35.86 1.01
CA GLU A 53 -5.52 -36.96 1.99
C GLU A 53 -6.10 -36.52 3.33
N LEU A 54 -5.72 -35.33 3.81
CA LEU A 54 -6.28 -34.73 5.03
C LEU A 54 -7.78 -34.43 4.89
N ARG A 55 -8.24 -34.05 3.70
CA ARG A 55 -9.68 -33.89 3.44
C ARG A 55 -10.42 -35.23 3.45
N GLU A 56 -9.82 -36.32 2.98
CA GLU A 56 -10.44 -37.64 3.08
C GLU A 56 -10.52 -38.10 4.55
N GLU A 57 -9.46 -37.88 5.33
CA GLU A 57 -9.45 -38.15 6.76
C GLU A 57 -10.52 -37.33 7.49
N TRP A 58 -10.65 -36.04 7.16
CA TRP A 58 -11.72 -35.19 7.69
C TRP A 58 -13.12 -35.70 7.30
N ARG A 59 -13.32 -36.18 6.06
CA ARG A 59 -14.60 -36.77 5.62
C ARG A 59 -14.95 -38.04 6.39
N GLN A 60 -13.96 -38.85 6.74
CA GLN A 60 -14.16 -40.05 7.57
C GLN A 60 -14.53 -39.68 9.00
N ALA A 61 -13.80 -38.72 9.61
CA ALA A 61 -14.13 -38.20 10.95
C ALA A 61 -15.54 -37.59 10.98
N TYR A 62 -15.92 -36.87 9.92
CA TYR A 62 -17.26 -36.32 9.75
C TYR A 62 -18.36 -37.40 9.71
N ALA A 63 -18.14 -38.48 8.96
CA ALA A 63 -19.06 -39.61 8.92
C ALA A 63 -19.18 -40.32 10.29
N GLN A 64 -18.05 -40.50 10.99
CA GLN A 64 -18.02 -41.09 12.34
C GLN A 64 -18.75 -40.24 13.38
N ALA A 65 -18.71 -38.92 13.24
CA ALA A 65 -19.43 -37.97 14.09
C ALA A 65 -20.95 -37.90 13.80
N GLY A 66 -21.47 -38.77 12.93
CA GLY A 66 -22.88 -38.81 12.55
C GLY A 66 -23.25 -37.86 11.41
N GLY A 67 -22.25 -37.28 10.72
CA GLY A 67 -22.46 -36.47 9.53
C GLY A 67 -22.99 -37.30 8.36
N GLY A 68 -23.90 -36.72 7.57
CA GLY A 68 -24.51 -37.42 6.45
C GLY A 68 -23.51 -37.72 5.33
N VAL A 69 -23.42 -38.97 4.90
CA VAL A 69 -22.69 -39.42 3.70
C VAL A 69 -23.69 -39.78 2.59
N GLU A 70 -23.31 -39.56 1.34
CA GLU A 70 -24.07 -40.01 0.17
C GLU A 70 -23.83 -41.51 -0.01
N ASP A 71 -24.91 -42.28 -0.10
CA ASP A 71 -24.86 -43.72 -0.38
C ASP A 71 -24.67 -43.93 -1.90
N PRO A 72 -23.54 -44.52 -2.34
CA PRO A 72 -23.28 -44.74 -3.76
C PRO A 72 -24.21 -45.80 -4.39
N ASP A 73 -24.88 -46.64 -3.58
CA ASP A 73 -25.82 -47.68 -4.04
C ASP A 73 -27.29 -47.33 -3.78
N ALA A 74 -27.58 -46.14 -3.23
CA ALA A 74 -28.95 -45.67 -3.14
C ALA A 74 -29.50 -45.46 -4.56
N PRO A 75 -30.61 -46.11 -4.95
CA PRO A 75 -31.21 -45.87 -6.25
C PRO A 75 -31.52 -44.37 -6.39
N PRO A 76 -31.29 -43.75 -7.55
CA PRO A 76 -31.71 -42.38 -7.76
C PRO A 76 -33.21 -42.31 -7.50
N ASP A 77 -33.63 -41.48 -6.54
CA ASP A 77 -35.01 -41.45 -6.03
C ASP A 77 -36.07 -41.09 -7.10
N ILE A 78 -35.68 -40.80 -8.36
CA ILE A 78 -36.60 -40.43 -9.44
C ILE A 78 -36.04 -40.90 -10.81
N PRO A 79 -36.79 -41.67 -11.63
CA PRO A 79 -36.43 -41.93 -13.04
C PRO A 79 -36.39 -40.63 -13.86
N PRO A 80 -35.62 -40.55 -14.96
CA PRO A 80 -35.34 -39.27 -15.65
C PRO A 80 -36.54 -38.55 -16.31
N ASP A 81 -37.73 -39.14 -16.36
CA ASP A 81 -38.82 -38.69 -17.24
C ASP A 81 -40.17 -38.44 -16.56
N GLU A 82 -40.26 -38.35 -15.22
CA GLU A 82 -41.47 -37.84 -14.56
C GLU A 82 -41.27 -36.41 -14.02
N PRO A 83 -42.16 -35.45 -14.34
CA PRO A 83 -42.09 -34.12 -13.75
C PRO A 83 -42.31 -34.25 -12.24
N VAL A 84 -41.24 -33.99 -11.49
CA VAL A 84 -41.21 -33.96 -10.02
C VAL A 84 -42.41 -33.17 -9.51
N GLN A 85 -43.35 -33.84 -8.83
CA GLN A 85 -44.38 -33.13 -8.09
C GLN A 85 -43.70 -32.27 -7.02
N PRO A 86 -44.02 -30.97 -6.90
CA PRO A 86 -43.37 -30.11 -5.92
C PRO A 86 -43.59 -30.67 -4.52
N CYS A 87 -42.49 -30.85 -3.76
CA CYS A 87 -42.52 -31.32 -2.38
C CYS A 87 -43.63 -30.63 -1.57
N PRO A 88 -44.40 -31.36 -0.74
CA PRO A 88 -45.25 -30.73 0.25
C PRO A 88 -44.34 -30.06 1.28
N LEU A 89 -44.17 -28.74 1.10
CA LEU A 89 -43.53 -27.87 2.08
C LEU A 89 -44.22 -28.09 3.42
N ARG A 90 -43.55 -28.73 4.37
CA ARG A 90 -43.88 -28.53 5.79
C ARG A 90 -43.48 -27.09 6.09
N PRO A 91 -44.43 -26.14 6.23
CA PRO A 91 -44.06 -24.77 6.44
C PRO A 91 -43.52 -24.67 7.87
N ALA A 92 -42.28 -24.19 8.03
CA ALA A 92 -42.05 -23.33 9.18
C ALA A 92 -43.18 -22.29 9.20
N PRO A 93 -43.72 -21.87 10.35
CA PRO A 93 -44.80 -20.90 10.39
C PRO A 93 -44.36 -19.70 9.55
N ARG A 94 -44.93 -19.57 8.34
CA ARG A 94 -44.72 -18.37 7.55
C ARG A 94 -45.35 -17.29 8.40
N PRO A 95 -44.62 -16.24 8.80
CA PRO A 95 -45.30 -15.04 9.26
C PRO A 95 -46.32 -14.68 8.16
N PRO A 96 -47.54 -14.26 8.53
CA PRO A 96 -48.63 -14.07 7.58
C PRO A 96 -48.13 -13.38 6.31
N ARG A 97 -48.46 -13.97 5.16
CA ARG A 97 -48.19 -13.40 3.83
C ARG A 97 -49.07 -12.18 3.55
N ASP A 98 -49.92 -11.81 4.50
CA ASP A 98 -50.78 -10.64 4.48
C ASP A 98 -50.03 -9.46 5.09
N GLY A 99 -49.09 -8.93 4.31
CA GLY A 99 -48.36 -7.72 4.62
C GLY A 99 -47.66 -7.21 3.36
N PRO A 100 -47.43 -5.91 3.22
CA PRO A 100 -46.72 -5.34 2.07
C PRO A 100 -45.37 -6.04 1.85
N ASN A 101 -45.03 -6.28 0.58
CA ASN A 101 -43.76 -6.91 0.21
C ASN A 101 -42.61 -5.96 0.54
N PRO A 102 -41.68 -6.33 1.43
CA PRO A 102 -40.60 -5.44 1.81
C PRO A 102 -39.70 -5.16 0.61
N THR A 103 -39.30 -3.91 0.47
CA THR A 103 -38.36 -3.49 -0.57
C THR A 103 -37.05 -3.03 0.05
N ILE A 104 -35.97 -3.07 -0.73
CA ILE A 104 -34.65 -2.58 -0.33
C ILE A 104 -33.99 -1.88 -1.51
N THR A 105 -33.38 -0.73 -1.25
CA THR A 105 -32.55 -0.02 -2.21
C THR A 105 -31.20 0.29 -1.59
N ALA A 106 -30.16 0.28 -2.42
CA ALA A 106 -28.78 0.51 -1.98
C ALA A 106 -28.09 1.45 -2.97
N ARG A 107 -27.42 2.48 -2.45
CA ARG A 107 -26.55 3.38 -3.25
C ARG A 107 -25.41 3.94 -2.41
N TRP A 108 -24.32 4.33 -3.08
CA TRP A 108 -23.27 5.14 -2.47
C TRP A 108 -23.71 6.60 -2.36
N SER A 109 -23.29 7.32 -1.32
CA SER A 109 -23.58 8.76 -1.23
C SER A 109 -22.80 9.61 -2.23
N LYS A 110 -21.66 9.11 -2.72
CA LYS A 110 -20.87 9.75 -3.78
C LYS A 110 -20.12 8.72 -4.62
N PRO A 111 -19.84 9.04 -5.91
CA PRO A 111 -19.20 8.11 -6.84
C PRO A 111 -17.67 8.07 -6.73
N GLU A 112 -17.02 9.04 -6.07
CA GLU A 112 -15.56 9.10 -5.93
C GLU A 112 -15.11 9.43 -4.50
N VAL A 113 -14.00 8.82 -4.09
CA VAL A 113 -13.36 8.98 -2.79
C VAL A 113 -11.85 9.18 -2.98
N LEU A 114 -11.25 10.04 -2.16
CA LEU A 114 -9.79 10.12 -1.97
C LEU A 114 -9.40 9.33 -0.72
N PRO A 115 -8.56 8.30 -0.82
CA PRO A 115 -8.21 7.51 0.35
C PRO A 115 -7.52 8.36 1.44
N ASP A 116 -7.84 8.08 2.71
CA ASP A 116 -7.08 8.57 3.85
C ASP A 116 -5.74 7.84 3.90
N GLN A 117 -4.78 8.49 3.29
CA GLN A 117 -3.42 8.04 3.25
C GLN A 117 -2.74 8.16 4.62
N ASN A 118 -3.29 8.88 5.62
CA ASN A 118 -2.66 9.13 6.92
C ASN A 118 -3.19 8.26 8.08
N SER A 119 -4.05 7.28 7.81
CA SER A 119 -4.91 6.59 8.81
C SER A 119 -4.26 5.73 9.92
N ALA A 120 -2.92 5.78 10.11
CA ALA A 120 -2.18 4.89 11.02
C ALA A 120 -1.02 5.55 11.80
N TYR A 121 -1.07 6.86 12.09
CA TYR A 121 -0.08 7.55 12.95
C TYR A 121 -0.76 8.22 14.13
N PRO A 122 -0.14 8.17 15.32
CA PRO A 122 -0.08 9.33 16.20
C PRO A 122 1.35 9.67 16.67
N PRO A 123 1.63 10.92 17.14
CA PRO A 123 0.66 11.93 17.58
C PRO A 123 0.53 13.17 16.65
N GLY A 124 -0.71 13.41 16.22
CA GLY A 124 -1.49 14.59 16.61
C GLY A 124 -0.93 15.96 16.29
N ARG A 125 -1.05 16.41 15.04
CA ARG A 125 -1.33 17.82 14.72
C ARG A 125 -2.19 17.90 13.47
N ALA A 126 -3.16 18.80 13.51
CA ALA A 126 -3.86 19.23 12.32
C ALA A 126 -2.87 19.54 11.19
N PRO A 127 -3.16 19.14 9.94
CA PRO A 127 -4.40 18.50 9.48
C PRO A 127 -4.35 16.95 9.45
N PHE A 128 -3.29 16.29 9.94
CA PHE A 128 -3.08 14.85 9.73
C PHE A 128 -3.68 13.95 10.81
N ASP A 129 -4.33 14.55 11.81
CA ASP A 129 -5.00 13.89 12.94
C ASP A 129 -6.50 13.64 12.70
N THR A 130 -7.05 14.16 11.61
CA THR A 130 -8.47 14.00 11.25
C THR A 130 -8.61 13.25 9.94
N VAL A 131 -9.50 12.25 9.92
CA VAL A 131 -9.87 11.56 8.69
C VAL A 131 -10.67 12.55 7.82
N PRO A 132 -10.20 12.89 6.62
CA PRO A 132 -10.88 13.86 5.76
C PRO A 132 -12.20 13.27 5.23
N ASP A 133 -13.21 14.13 5.04
CA ASP A 133 -14.51 13.69 4.49
C ASP A 133 -14.39 13.18 3.06
N SER A 134 -13.36 13.61 2.32
CA SER A 134 -13.03 13.07 1.01
C SER A 134 -12.72 11.57 1.04
N ALA A 135 -12.30 11.01 2.19
CA ALA A 135 -12.03 9.58 2.42
C ALA A 135 -13.22 8.76 2.91
N LYS A 136 -14.30 9.42 3.31
CA LYS A 136 -15.51 8.79 3.85
C LYS A 136 -16.57 8.68 2.77
N VAL A 137 -17.31 7.58 2.72
CA VAL A 137 -18.50 7.43 1.87
C VAL A 137 -19.62 6.76 2.67
N GLU A 138 -20.83 7.27 2.56
CA GLU A 138 -21.98 6.67 3.24
C GLU A 138 -22.59 5.58 2.36
N MET A 139 -23.02 4.50 3.01
CA MET A 139 -23.73 3.39 2.40
C MET A 139 -25.22 3.60 2.66
N LEU A 140 -25.90 4.20 1.68
CA LEU A 140 -27.31 4.56 1.79
C LEU A 140 -28.15 3.32 1.47
N VAL A 141 -28.75 2.74 2.51
CA VAL A 141 -29.65 1.59 2.38
C VAL A 141 -31.01 1.94 2.98
N ASP A 142 -32.02 1.97 2.12
CA ASP A 142 -33.40 2.30 2.46
C ASP A 142 -34.26 1.04 2.29
N VAL A 143 -35.16 0.79 3.24
CA VAL A 143 -36.06 -0.37 3.26
C VAL A 143 -37.50 0.06 3.51
N THR A 144 -38.45 -0.71 3.00
CA THR A 144 -39.88 -0.57 3.35
C THR A 144 -40.37 -1.84 4.02
N ASP A 145 -41.31 -1.70 4.95
CA ASP A 145 -42.03 -2.84 5.56
C ASP A 145 -41.12 -3.84 6.30
N VAL A 146 -40.01 -3.33 6.83
CA VAL A 146 -39.07 -4.06 7.69
C VAL A 146 -39.15 -3.48 9.11
N PRO A 147 -39.33 -4.31 10.15
CA PRO A 147 -39.36 -3.83 11.53
C PRO A 147 -38.05 -3.15 11.95
N ASP A 148 -38.16 -2.09 12.74
CA ASP A 148 -37.00 -1.50 13.39
C ASP A 148 -36.32 -2.51 14.33
N GLY A 149 -35.00 -2.39 14.48
CA GLY A 149 -34.17 -3.34 15.21
C GLY A 149 -33.71 -4.55 14.39
N THR A 150 -34.28 -4.79 13.20
CA THR A 150 -33.85 -5.89 12.31
C THR A 150 -32.38 -5.74 11.95
N ALA A 151 -31.58 -6.79 12.19
CA ALA A 151 -30.15 -6.78 11.93
C ALA A 151 -29.81 -6.68 10.44
N ALA A 152 -28.71 -6.00 10.13
CA ALA A 152 -28.18 -5.90 8.78
C ALA A 152 -26.66 -6.05 8.76
N THR A 153 -26.11 -6.44 7.62
CA THR A 153 -24.65 -6.47 7.38
C THR A 153 -24.37 -6.00 5.97
N ILE A 154 -23.33 -5.17 5.82
CA ILE A 154 -22.86 -4.69 4.53
C ILE A 154 -21.48 -5.28 4.24
N TYR A 155 -21.27 -5.68 2.99
CA TYR A 155 -19.99 -6.18 2.48
C TYR A 155 -19.55 -5.27 1.34
N VAL A 156 -18.36 -4.70 1.42
CA VAL A 156 -17.73 -3.91 0.36
C VAL A 156 -16.86 -4.82 -0.49
N LEU A 157 -17.13 -4.85 -1.79
CA LEU A 157 -16.54 -5.78 -2.74
C LEU A 157 -15.96 -5.03 -3.94
N ARG A 158 -14.98 -5.65 -4.60
CA ARG A 158 -14.40 -5.15 -5.84
C ARG A 158 -15.31 -5.47 -7.01
N CYS A 159 -15.58 -4.48 -7.87
CA CYS A 159 -16.33 -4.73 -9.11
C CYS A 159 -15.64 -5.78 -9.98
N VAL A 160 -14.30 -5.77 -10.01
CA VAL A 160 -13.55 -6.83 -10.68
C VAL A 160 -13.34 -8.02 -9.76
N GLY A 161 -13.84 -9.18 -10.21
CA GLY A 161 -13.67 -10.47 -9.53
C GLY A 161 -14.53 -10.67 -8.28
N GLY A 162 -15.30 -9.66 -7.84
CA GLY A 162 -16.26 -9.80 -6.72
C GLY A 162 -15.63 -10.04 -5.35
N GLY A 163 -14.29 -10.05 -5.24
CA GLY A 163 -13.62 -10.33 -3.98
C GLY A 163 -13.82 -9.20 -2.97
N MET A 164 -14.08 -9.56 -1.71
CA MET A 164 -14.26 -8.60 -0.63
C MET A 164 -13.00 -7.74 -0.44
N VAL A 165 -13.21 -6.46 -0.13
CA VAL A 165 -12.14 -5.56 0.30
C VAL A 165 -11.61 -6.04 1.66
N ARG A 166 -10.31 -5.90 1.91
CA ARG A 166 -9.74 -6.24 3.22
C ARG A 166 -10.44 -5.39 4.28
N ARG A 167 -11.01 -6.01 5.31
CA ARG A 167 -11.86 -5.31 6.31
C ARG A 167 -13.10 -4.62 5.71
N GLY A 168 -13.59 -5.11 4.58
CA GLY A 168 -14.76 -4.57 3.89
C GLY A 168 -16.12 -4.97 4.50
N GLN A 169 -16.16 -5.75 5.58
CA GLN A 169 -17.41 -6.11 6.25
C GLN A 169 -17.76 -5.06 7.31
N VAL A 170 -18.98 -4.53 7.22
CA VAL A 170 -19.54 -3.56 8.17
C VAL A 170 -20.73 -4.21 8.87
N GLY A 171 -20.52 -4.55 10.15
CA GLY A 171 -21.52 -5.15 11.04
C GLY A 171 -22.09 -4.16 12.06
N GLY A 172 -22.87 -4.67 13.02
CA GLY A 172 -23.49 -3.84 14.07
C GLY A 172 -24.54 -2.87 13.53
N LEU A 173 -25.19 -3.23 12.43
CA LEU A 173 -26.18 -2.41 11.76
C LEU A 173 -27.59 -2.93 12.03
N SER A 174 -28.56 -2.02 12.11
CA SER A 174 -29.97 -2.38 12.24
C SER A 174 -30.88 -1.42 11.46
N VAL A 175 -32.10 -1.87 11.16
CA VAL A 175 -33.14 -1.03 10.57
C VAL A 175 -33.67 -0.07 11.64
N GLN A 176 -33.74 1.22 11.29
CA GLN A 176 -34.23 2.30 12.14
C GLN A 176 -34.92 3.36 11.28
N GLY A 177 -36.25 3.46 11.39
CA GLY A 177 -37.06 4.39 10.60
C GLY A 177 -36.95 4.16 9.09
N GLY A 178 -37.01 2.90 8.65
CA GLY A 178 -36.94 2.52 7.24
C GLY A 178 -35.54 2.64 6.60
N GLN A 179 -34.49 2.72 7.42
CA GLN A 179 -33.11 2.90 6.96
C GLN A 179 -32.19 1.94 7.72
N VAL A 180 -31.17 1.39 7.07
CA VAL A 180 -30.09 0.71 7.80
C VAL A 180 -29.17 1.75 8.42
N LYS A 181 -28.96 1.66 9.73
CA LYS A 181 -28.17 2.58 10.55
C LYS A 181 -27.25 1.84 11.52
N THR A 182 -26.25 2.55 12.05
CA THR A 182 -25.42 2.10 13.17
C THR A 182 -26.19 2.17 14.49
N ALA A 183 -25.60 1.65 15.57
CA ALA A 183 -26.16 1.76 16.92
C ALA A 183 -26.41 3.22 17.36
N GLU A 184 -25.62 4.17 16.85
CA GLU A 184 -25.74 5.62 17.12
C GLU A 184 -26.80 6.32 16.25
N GLY A 185 -27.58 5.57 15.46
CA GLY A 185 -28.62 6.13 14.60
C GLY A 185 -28.08 6.92 13.41
N LYS A 186 -26.84 6.66 12.98
CA LYS A 186 -26.20 7.27 11.81
C LYS A 186 -26.20 6.32 10.62
N ARG A 187 -26.14 6.86 9.40
CA ARG A 187 -25.89 6.04 8.21
C ARG A 187 -24.52 5.37 8.31
N PRO A 188 -24.38 4.09 7.91
CA PRO A 188 -23.09 3.42 7.90
C PRO A 188 -22.12 4.19 7.01
N THR A 189 -20.97 4.55 7.55
CA THR A 189 -19.90 5.25 6.82
C THR A 189 -18.72 4.31 6.63
N PHE A 190 -18.27 4.17 5.39
CA PHE A 190 -17.06 3.44 5.05
C PHE A 190 -15.91 4.42 4.81
N THR A 191 -14.81 4.23 5.53
CA THR A 191 -13.61 5.06 5.40
C THR A 191 -12.57 4.31 4.58
N TRP A 192 -12.21 4.86 3.43
CA TRP A 192 -11.15 4.31 2.60
C TRP A 192 -9.81 4.71 3.15
N ASP A 193 -9.17 3.79 3.85
CA ASP A 193 -7.92 4.05 4.55
C ASP A 193 -6.79 3.13 4.07
N ALA A 194 -5.57 3.38 4.55
CA ALA A 194 -4.40 2.59 4.19
C ALA A 194 -4.53 1.07 4.41
N SER A 195 -5.30 0.65 5.40
CA SER A 195 -5.47 -0.77 5.74
C SER A 195 -6.30 -1.55 4.73
N HIS A 196 -7.04 -0.83 3.86
CA HIS A 196 -7.84 -1.40 2.77
C HIS A 196 -7.03 -1.62 1.48
N ASP A 197 -5.77 -1.16 1.44
CA ASP A 197 -4.87 -1.29 0.29
C ASP A 197 -5.46 -0.73 -1.03
N PRO A 198 -6.02 0.51 -1.04
CA PRO A 198 -6.81 1.04 -2.15
C PRO A 198 -6.06 1.15 -3.49
N TRP A 199 -4.73 1.20 -3.47
CA TRP A 199 -3.87 1.27 -4.66
C TRP A 199 -3.57 -0.09 -5.31
N ARG A 200 -3.90 -1.20 -4.66
CA ARG A 200 -3.52 -2.56 -5.12
C ARG A 200 -3.99 -2.85 -6.55
N TYR A 201 -5.13 -2.30 -6.95
CA TYR A 201 -5.77 -2.58 -8.24
C TYR A 201 -5.82 -1.32 -9.10
N TRP A 202 -4.63 -0.83 -9.45
CA TRP A 202 -4.41 0.48 -10.09
C TRP A 202 -5.20 0.71 -11.41
N ASP A 203 -5.60 -0.34 -12.12
CA ASP A 203 -6.36 -0.25 -13.36
C ASP A 203 -7.88 -0.40 -13.15
N LYS A 204 -8.30 -0.79 -11.94
CA LYS A 204 -9.67 -1.22 -11.62
C LYS A 204 -10.14 -0.65 -10.27
N PRO A 205 -10.20 0.70 -10.11
CA PRO A 205 -10.50 1.38 -8.84
C PRO A 205 -11.98 1.33 -8.39
N PHE A 206 -12.77 0.38 -8.89
CA PHE A 206 -14.22 0.39 -8.75
C PHE A 206 -14.72 -0.65 -7.74
N PHE A 207 -15.63 -0.20 -6.89
CA PHE A 207 -16.18 -0.96 -5.77
C PHE A 207 -17.70 -0.85 -5.71
N TYR A 208 -18.31 -1.94 -5.26
CA TYR A 208 -19.74 -2.04 -4.97
C TYR A 208 -19.92 -2.55 -3.54
N PHE A 209 -21.12 -2.44 -2.99
CA PHE A 209 -21.45 -3.10 -1.74
C PHE A 209 -22.70 -3.96 -1.89
N HIS A 210 -22.70 -5.05 -1.14
CA HIS A 210 -23.84 -5.94 -0.98
C HIS A 210 -24.35 -5.81 0.45
N VAL A 211 -25.64 -5.59 0.62
CA VAL A 211 -26.30 -5.51 1.92
C VAL A 211 -27.25 -6.68 2.10
N ARG A 212 -27.20 -7.29 3.29
CA ARG A 212 -28.16 -8.29 3.75
C ARG A 212 -28.90 -7.75 4.95
N VAL A 213 -30.23 -7.85 4.94
CA VAL A 213 -31.10 -7.54 6.06
C VAL A 213 -31.73 -8.85 6.50
N ASP A 214 -31.70 -9.16 7.80
CA ASP A 214 -32.19 -10.42 8.36
C ASP A 214 -33.72 -10.44 8.46
N TYR A 215 -34.37 -10.27 7.31
CA TYR A 215 -35.82 -10.25 7.19
C TYR A 215 -36.24 -10.73 5.81
N ARG A 216 -36.93 -11.86 5.76
CA ARG A 216 -37.51 -12.45 4.52
C ARG A 216 -36.51 -12.56 3.35
N GLY A 217 -35.21 -12.76 3.64
CA GLY A 217 -34.15 -12.89 2.63
C GLY A 217 -33.79 -11.58 1.90
N LEU A 218 -34.19 -10.43 2.45
CA LEU A 218 -34.03 -9.13 1.82
C LEU A 218 -32.56 -8.76 1.65
N SER A 219 -32.15 -8.48 0.42
CA SER A 219 -30.79 -8.05 0.10
C SER A 219 -30.76 -7.14 -1.12
N ALA A 220 -29.74 -6.29 -1.19
CA ALA A 220 -29.50 -5.41 -2.32
C ALA A 220 -28.02 -5.35 -2.64
N THR A 221 -27.71 -4.97 -3.88
CA THR A 221 -26.33 -4.76 -4.32
C THR A 221 -26.28 -3.45 -5.11
N THR A 222 -25.32 -2.59 -4.84
CA THR A 222 -25.07 -1.44 -5.71
C THR A 222 -24.56 -1.90 -7.07
N PRO A 223 -24.62 -1.07 -8.13
CA PRO A 223 -24.13 -1.44 -9.45
C PRO A 223 -22.70 -1.99 -9.40
N LYS A 224 -22.46 -3.10 -10.10
CA LYS A 224 -21.19 -3.86 -10.11
C LYS A 224 -20.35 -3.64 -11.36
N ASP A 225 -20.81 -2.80 -12.28
CA ASP A 225 -20.22 -2.64 -13.61
C ASP A 225 -19.19 -1.50 -13.63
N TYR A 226 -17.93 -1.86 -13.88
CA TYR A 226 -16.79 -0.96 -13.94
C TYR A 226 -16.51 -0.42 -15.36
N MET A 227 -17.31 -0.80 -16.37
CA MET A 227 -17.17 -0.32 -17.75
C MET A 227 -18.40 0.44 -18.26
N GLY A 228 -19.62 0.03 -17.91
CA GLY A 228 -20.85 0.66 -18.40
C GLY A 228 -21.59 1.55 -17.40
N GLN A 229 -21.37 1.40 -16.09
CA GLN A 229 -22.10 2.12 -15.03
C GLN A 229 -21.19 2.80 -14.00
N THR A 230 -20.01 3.27 -14.42
CA THR A 230 -18.98 3.85 -13.54
C THR A 230 -19.48 5.04 -12.70
N ALA A 231 -20.51 5.75 -13.15
CA ALA A 231 -21.13 6.85 -12.41
C ALA A 231 -21.94 6.40 -11.17
N GLN A 232 -22.29 5.11 -11.09
CA GLN A 232 -23.10 4.54 -10.02
C GLN A 232 -22.30 3.61 -9.09
N THR A 233 -21.05 3.28 -9.45
CA THR A 233 -20.08 2.58 -8.59
C THR A 233 -19.32 3.57 -7.70
N CYS A 234 -18.76 3.09 -6.58
CA CYS A 234 -17.79 3.88 -5.81
C CYS A 234 -16.40 3.69 -6.40
N ARG A 235 -15.71 4.80 -6.64
CA ARG A 235 -14.36 4.84 -7.18
C ARG A 235 -13.38 5.39 -6.16
N VAL A 236 -12.25 4.74 -6.00
CA VAL A 236 -11.17 5.24 -5.13
C VAL A 236 -10.03 5.77 -6.00
N ALA A 237 -9.73 7.05 -5.87
CA ALA A 237 -8.68 7.68 -6.67
C ALA A 237 -7.27 7.25 -6.20
N TYR A 238 -6.33 7.16 -7.14
CA TYR A 238 -4.92 7.05 -6.78
C TYR A 238 -4.40 8.40 -6.34
N TRP A 239 -3.65 8.41 -5.24
CA TRP A 239 -3.08 9.62 -4.69
C TRP A 239 -1.57 9.62 -4.85
N SER A 240 -1.03 10.59 -5.59
CA SER A 240 0.41 10.83 -5.71
C SER A 240 0.79 12.13 -5.02
N VAL A 241 2.08 12.32 -4.76
CA VAL A 241 2.60 13.56 -4.17
C VAL A 241 3.84 14.01 -4.93
N THR A 242 3.87 15.29 -5.30
CA THR A 242 5.08 15.98 -5.74
C THR A 242 5.54 16.90 -4.61
N TYR A 243 6.82 16.87 -4.29
CA TYR A 243 7.45 17.68 -3.26
C TYR A 243 8.54 18.53 -3.88
N ALA A 244 8.48 19.82 -3.61
CA ALA A 244 9.47 20.80 -4.00
C ALA A 244 10.10 21.41 -2.75
N ASP A 245 11.39 21.15 -2.51
CA ASP A 245 12.12 21.83 -1.45
C ASP A 245 12.49 23.25 -1.91
N SER A 246 11.72 24.23 -1.46
CA SER A 246 12.01 25.64 -1.75
C SER A 246 13.07 26.27 -0.83
N THR A 247 13.49 25.58 0.24
CA THR A 247 14.54 26.07 1.15
C THR A 247 15.95 25.96 0.55
N SER A 248 16.05 25.19 -0.55
CA SER A 248 17.26 24.95 -1.33
C SER A 248 17.73 26.15 -2.17
N GLY A 249 16.87 27.17 -2.36
CA GLY A 249 17.11 28.28 -3.29
C GLY A 249 17.07 27.88 -4.78
N LEU A 250 16.71 26.63 -5.10
CA LEU A 250 16.67 26.13 -6.47
C LEU A 250 15.40 26.57 -7.19
N ALA A 251 15.54 27.50 -8.15
CA ALA A 251 14.42 28.04 -8.90
C ALA A 251 13.70 26.99 -9.79
N GLY A 252 14.39 25.91 -10.19
CA GLY A 252 13.86 24.89 -11.11
C GLY A 252 12.96 23.81 -10.48
N VAL A 253 13.08 23.60 -9.17
CA VAL A 253 12.45 22.46 -8.46
C VAL A 253 10.93 22.59 -8.37
N LEU A 254 10.40 23.77 -8.05
CA LEU A 254 8.95 23.99 -7.98
C LEU A 254 8.27 23.93 -9.36
N PRO A 255 8.83 24.54 -10.42
CA PRO A 255 8.36 24.33 -11.79
C PRO A 255 8.33 22.85 -12.21
N GLU A 256 9.36 22.08 -11.88
CA GLU A 256 9.41 20.63 -12.14
C GLU A 256 8.27 19.89 -11.43
N ALA A 257 8.13 20.08 -10.11
CA ALA A 257 7.07 19.43 -9.32
C ALA A 257 5.66 19.77 -9.84
N ARG A 258 5.41 21.04 -10.18
CA ARG A 258 4.14 21.47 -10.81
C ARG A 258 3.89 20.77 -12.13
N ASN A 259 4.94 20.57 -12.92
CA ASN A 259 4.82 19.89 -14.21
C ASN A 259 4.44 18.42 -14.02
N VAL A 260 5.15 17.71 -13.13
CA VAL A 260 4.84 16.32 -12.79
C VAL A 260 3.42 16.18 -12.26
N LYS A 261 2.99 17.05 -11.34
CA LYS A 261 1.62 17.07 -10.82
C LYS A 261 0.58 17.13 -11.94
N ARG A 262 0.74 18.06 -12.89
CA ARG A 262 -0.19 18.19 -14.03
C ARG A 262 -0.31 16.91 -14.86
N ARG A 263 0.77 16.14 -15.00
CA ARG A 263 0.73 14.86 -15.75
C ARG A 263 0.00 13.78 -14.96
N LEU A 264 0.23 13.71 -13.66
CA LEU A 264 -0.42 12.75 -12.78
C LEU A 264 -1.92 13.05 -12.62
N ASP A 265 -2.32 14.32 -12.53
CA ASP A 265 -3.74 14.71 -12.48
C ASP A 265 -4.48 14.48 -13.81
N ALA A 266 -3.76 14.45 -14.93
CA ALA A 266 -4.37 14.22 -16.25
C ALA A 266 -4.79 12.75 -16.47
N VAL A 267 -4.34 11.83 -15.61
CA VAL A 267 -4.76 10.43 -15.67
C VAL A 267 -6.12 10.29 -15.01
N ALA A 268 -7.05 9.63 -15.69
CA ALA A 268 -8.36 9.34 -15.13
C ALA A 268 -8.23 8.68 -13.75
N HIS A 269 -8.91 9.27 -12.75
CA HIS A 269 -9.02 8.74 -11.39
C HIS A 269 -7.70 8.75 -10.61
N SER A 270 -6.78 9.61 -11.04
CA SER A 270 -5.56 9.97 -10.31
C SER A 270 -5.69 11.40 -9.81
N GLN A 271 -5.20 11.64 -8.60
CA GLN A 271 -5.03 12.96 -8.04
C GLN A 271 -3.62 13.09 -7.46
N CYS A 272 -3.03 14.27 -7.58
CA CYS A 272 -1.69 14.53 -7.09
C CYS A 272 -1.64 15.75 -6.18
N GLY A 273 -1.13 15.59 -4.97
CA GLY A 273 -0.78 16.71 -4.09
C GLY A 273 0.49 17.41 -4.56
N LEU A 274 0.60 18.72 -4.33
CA LEU A 274 1.85 19.47 -4.42
C LEU A 274 2.19 20.04 -3.06
N ASN A 275 3.33 19.62 -2.52
CA ASN A 275 3.91 20.21 -1.33
C ASN A 275 5.07 21.11 -1.73
N ASN A 276 4.96 22.39 -1.41
CA ASN A 276 6.01 23.37 -1.57
C ASN A 276 6.32 23.95 -0.20
N THR A 277 7.26 23.35 0.53
CA THR A 277 7.57 23.81 1.89
C THR A 277 8.62 24.90 1.84
N THR A 278 8.26 26.09 2.30
CA THR A 278 9.16 27.24 2.53
C THR A 278 9.71 27.27 3.97
N GLY A 279 9.74 26.12 4.67
CA GLY A 279 10.11 26.04 6.08
C GLY A 279 10.31 24.62 6.60
N ASN A 280 10.59 24.51 7.91
CA ASN A 280 11.04 23.29 8.57
C ASN A 280 9.98 22.19 8.56
N THR A 281 10.31 21.02 8.01
CA THR A 281 9.49 19.81 8.19
C THR A 281 10.29 18.74 8.94
N SER A 282 9.62 17.99 9.83
CA SER A 282 10.24 16.84 10.49
C SER A 282 10.18 15.61 9.58
N TYR A 283 11.03 14.62 9.82
CA TYR A 283 10.98 13.33 9.12
C TYR A 283 9.60 12.65 9.27
N ALA A 284 9.02 12.74 10.46
CA ALA A 284 7.70 12.20 10.74
C ALA A 284 6.60 12.90 9.90
N ASN A 285 6.69 14.22 9.76
CA ASN A 285 5.75 14.99 8.94
C ASN A 285 5.88 14.63 7.46
N LEU A 286 7.10 14.58 6.90
CA LEU A 286 7.30 14.18 5.51
C LEU A 286 6.82 12.74 5.27
N GLY A 287 7.21 11.80 6.12
CA GLY A 287 6.77 10.42 6.01
C GLY A 287 5.26 10.23 6.19
N SER A 288 4.58 11.17 6.86
CA SER A 288 3.12 11.22 6.89
C SER A 288 2.56 11.75 5.58
N LEU A 289 3.05 12.89 5.09
CA LEU A 289 2.62 13.49 3.82
C LEU A 289 2.66 12.49 2.65
N ILE A 290 3.69 11.64 2.62
CA ILE A 290 3.87 10.67 1.54
C ILE A 290 3.33 9.28 1.85
N ARG A 291 2.59 9.13 2.97
CA ARG A 291 2.17 7.82 3.46
C ARG A 291 1.34 7.11 2.41
N ASN A 292 1.74 5.89 2.07
CA ASN A 292 1.02 5.02 1.16
C ASN A 292 0.60 5.70 -0.17
N THR A 293 1.33 6.74 -0.56
CA THR A 293 1.15 7.40 -1.85
C THR A 293 1.47 6.42 -2.96
N TYR A 294 0.77 6.56 -4.07
CA TYR A 294 0.98 5.74 -5.25
C TYR A 294 2.37 6.00 -5.84
N ALA A 295 2.61 7.26 -6.21
CA ALA A 295 3.91 7.75 -6.67
C ALA A 295 4.31 9.01 -5.91
N PHE A 296 5.63 9.16 -5.72
CA PHE A 296 6.25 10.31 -5.08
C PHE A 296 7.36 10.86 -5.96
N HIS A 297 7.31 12.17 -6.20
CA HIS A 297 8.39 12.92 -6.83
C HIS A 297 8.94 13.90 -5.80
N GLU A 298 10.25 13.87 -5.62
CA GLU A 298 10.97 14.79 -4.74
C GLU A 298 11.98 15.56 -5.59
N GLY A 299 11.76 16.87 -5.76
CA GLY A 299 12.80 17.77 -6.19
C GLY A 299 13.42 18.44 -4.96
N SER A 300 14.72 18.22 -4.75
CA SER A 300 15.47 18.75 -3.61
C SER A 300 16.98 18.71 -3.88
N HIS A 301 17.79 19.11 -2.89
CA HIS A 301 19.22 18.85 -2.86
C HIS A 301 19.52 17.44 -2.36
N GLY A 302 20.58 16.84 -2.89
CA GLY A 302 21.14 15.61 -2.34
C GLY A 302 22.66 15.68 -2.28
N HIS A 303 23.21 14.99 -1.29
CA HIS A 303 24.64 14.96 -1.02
C HIS A 303 25.04 13.59 -0.45
N VAL A 304 26.32 13.42 -0.18
CA VAL A 304 26.79 12.28 0.63
C VAL A 304 27.15 12.75 2.03
N SER A 305 26.86 11.91 3.01
CA SER A 305 27.13 12.15 4.43
C SER A 305 27.91 10.98 5.00
N HIS A 306 28.89 11.28 5.86
CA HIS A 306 29.69 10.25 6.51
C HIS A 306 28.88 9.58 7.62
N ARG A 307 28.82 8.24 7.64
CA ARG A 307 27.91 7.49 8.51
C ARG A 307 28.19 7.64 10.01
N LEU A 308 29.45 7.84 10.41
CA LEU A 308 29.83 7.85 11.83
C LEU A 308 29.63 9.20 12.51
N ASN A 309 29.83 10.30 11.78
CA ASN A 309 29.83 11.65 12.36
C ASN A 309 28.85 12.59 11.63
N HIS A 310 28.06 12.06 10.71
CA HIS A 310 27.05 12.78 9.94
C HIS A 310 27.60 14.01 9.21
N MET A 311 28.91 14.04 8.95
CA MET A 311 29.52 15.17 8.27
C MET A 311 29.14 15.12 6.79
N PRO A 312 28.57 16.19 6.23
CA PRO A 312 28.34 16.28 4.81
C PRO A 312 29.66 16.36 4.06
N SER A 313 29.67 15.87 2.82
CA SER A 313 30.71 16.26 1.88
C SER A 313 30.61 17.76 1.58
N SER A 314 31.58 18.58 1.99
CA SER A 314 31.53 20.03 1.77
C SER A 314 32.01 20.47 0.37
N HIS A 315 31.25 21.42 -0.22
CA HIS A 315 31.62 22.57 -1.06
C HIS A 315 32.49 22.51 -2.33
N ALA A 316 32.97 21.37 -2.79
CA ALA A 316 33.33 21.25 -4.21
C ALA A 316 33.16 19.81 -4.64
N GLN A 317 31.94 19.47 -5.04
CA GLN A 317 31.70 18.25 -5.77
C GLN A 317 32.16 18.54 -7.20
N ASP A 318 33.28 17.96 -7.62
CA ASP A 318 33.56 17.89 -9.05
C ASP A 318 32.57 16.89 -9.65
N GLY A 319 31.41 17.44 -10.00
CA GLY A 319 30.24 16.71 -10.49
C GLY A 319 30.50 15.89 -11.76
N ALA A 320 31.63 16.16 -12.41
CA ALA A 320 32.10 15.46 -13.60
C ALA A 320 32.85 14.15 -13.30
N VAL A 321 33.08 13.78 -12.03
CA VAL A 321 33.83 12.57 -11.64
C VAL A 321 32.93 11.57 -10.88
N ASP A 322 33.10 10.28 -11.15
CA ASP A 322 32.43 9.19 -10.42
C ASP A 322 33.51 8.23 -9.86
N PRO A 323 33.73 8.18 -8.52
CA PRO A 323 33.00 8.89 -7.48
C PRO A 323 33.32 10.38 -7.49
N PRO A 324 32.46 11.24 -6.95
CA PRO A 324 32.74 12.67 -6.92
C PRO A 324 34.07 12.92 -6.20
N SER A 325 34.87 13.87 -6.70
CA SER A 325 36.01 14.35 -5.92
C SER A 325 35.49 15.36 -4.91
N PHE A 326 35.91 15.27 -3.65
CA PHE A 326 35.42 16.14 -2.58
C PHE A 326 36.60 16.82 -1.90
N SER A 327 36.73 18.13 -2.05
CA SER A 327 37.76 18.88 -1.32
C SER A 327 37.36 19.03 0.16
N TYR A 328 38.07 18.35 1.05
CA TYR A 328 38.01 18.68 2.48
C TYR A 328 38.78 19.98 2.70
N PHE A 329 38.13 21.03 3.23
CA PHE A 329 38.70 22.32 3.65
C PHE A 329 40.05 22.68 2.98
N GLY A 330 39.99 23.13 1.73
CA GLY A 330 41.16 23.75 1.07
C GLY A 330 42.25 22.81 0.56
N ALA A 331 42.14 21.49 0.71
CA ALA A 331 43.05 20.54 0.09
C ALA A 331 42.36 19.78 -1.05
N LYS A 332 43.00 19.74 -2.23
CA LYS A 332 42.66 18.85 -3.35
C LYS A 332 42.89 17.39 -2.92
N GLY A 333 41.99 16.85 -2.09
CA GLY A 333 42.08 15.50 -1.55
C GLY A 333 40.89 14.67 -2.00
N ARG A 334 41.11 13.38 -2.30
CA ARG A 334 40.02 12.40 -2.42
C ARG A 334 39.34 12.24 -1.06
N LEU A 335 38.09 11.75 -1.03
CA LEU A 335 37.46 11.38 0.25
C LEU A 335 38.43 10.52 1.07
N PRO A 336 38.60 10.78 2.38
CA PRO A 336 39.15 9.75 3.23
C PRO A 336 38.28 8.50 3.05
N LEU A 337 38.93 7.36 2.81
CA LEU A 337 38.27 6.05 2.80
C LEU A 337 37.43 5.95 4.08
N GLY A 338 36.12 5.86 3.92
CA GLY A 338 35.20 5.94 5.04
C GLY A 338 33.81 5.48 4.63
N PRO A 339 32.96 5.10 5.60
CA PRO A 339 31.62 4.61 5.32
C PRO A 339 30.70 5.80 5.01
N TRP A 340 30.53 6.14 3.73
CA TRP A 340 29.66 7.23 3.26
C TRP A 340 28.25 6.71 2.89
N ARG A 341 27.26 7.61 2.83
CA ARG A 341 25.88 7.31 2.42
C ARG A 341 25.24 8.45 1.66
N SER A 342 24.29 8.14 0.78
CA SER A 342 23.41 9.09 0.11
C SER A 342 22.39 9.67 1.10
N VAL A 343 22.20 10.99 1.02
CA VAL A 343 21.19 11.73 1.77
C VAL A 343 20.50 12.75 0.89
N VAL A 344 19.23 13.01 1.17
CA VAL A 344 18.42 14.07 0.54
C VAL A 344 18.07 15.10 1.61
N SER A 345 18.15 16.36 1.23
CA SER A 345 17.81 17.48 2.08
C SER A 345 16.30 17.59 2.25
N ILE A 346 15.84 17.78 3.50
CA ILE A 346 14.49 18.29 3.75
C ILE A 346 14.65 19.55 4.59
N GLY A 347 14.08 20.65 4.11
CA GLY A 347 14.39 22.00 4.57
C GLY A 347 14.37 22.23 6.08
N ASN A 348 15.32 23.04 6.56
CA ASN A 348 15.18 23.78 7.81
C ASN A 348 15.88 25.18 7.76
N HIS A 349 15.09 26.25 7.89
CA HIS A 349 15.52 27.57 8.33
C HIS A 349 15.27 27.69 9.84
N ARG A 350 16.33 27.85 10.63
CA ARG A 350 16.22 28.56 11.91
C ARG A 350 16.89 29.93 11.76
N PRO A 351 16.34 31.01 12.34
CA PRO A 351 17.15 32.17 12.69
C PRO A 351 18.28 31.70 13.61
N ALA A 352 19.48 32.26 13.48
CA ALA A 352 20.65 31.87 14.25
C ALA A 352 20.39 32.00 15.76
N LEU A 353 20.06 30.89 16.43
CA LEU A 353 20.19 30.79 17.87
C LEU A 353 21.64 30.42 18.16
N ALA A 354 22.37 31.39 18.70
CA ALA A 354 23.65 31.17 19.33
C ALA A 354 23.53 30.02 20.34
N THR A 355 24.55 29.16 20.41
CA THR A 355 24.73 28.10 21.42
C THR A 355 23.88 26.81 21.26
N VAL A 356 24.19 25.99 20.24
CA VAL A 356 24.01 24.53 20.35
C VAL A 356 25.24 23.85 19.75
N PRO A 357 25.83 22.82 20.39
CA PRO A 357 27.01 22.12 19.88
C PRO A 357 26.75 21.48 18.52
N ALA A 358 27.79 21.45 17.68
CA ALA A 358 27.75 21.04 16.28
C ALA A 358 27.31 19.57 16.12
N PRO A 359 26.29 19.33 15.28
CA PRO A 359 26.63 18.74 13.99
C PRO A 359 25.94 19.47 12.83
N THR A 360 26.54 19.41 11.64
CA THR A 360 26.05 19.98 10.36
C THR A 360 25.98 21.52 10.27
N ARG A 361 27.13 22.16 10.07
CA ARG A 361 27.22 23.56 9.64
C ARG A 361 27.41 23.61 8.12
N PHE A 362 26.51 24.26 7.38
CA PHE A 362 26.73 24.68 6.00
C PHE A 362 26.74 26.22 5.94
N SER A 363 27.77 26.81 5.33
CA SER A 363 27.81 28.25 5.02
C SER A 363 27.64 28.43 3.52
N PHE A 364 26.53 29.01 3.08
CA PHE A 364 26.34 29.48 1.71
C PHE A 364 26.50 31.00 1.69
N GLY A 365 27.71 31.48 1.39
CA GLY A 365 27.96 32.91 1.19
C GLY A 365 27.62 33.82 2.39
N ALA A 366 27.87 35.11 2.23
CA ALA A 366 27.73 36.11 3.27
C ALA A 366 26.26 36.43 3.56
N GLY A 367 25.57 35.59 4.35
CA GLY A 367 24.19 35.87 4.75
C GLY A 367 23.46 34.68 5.37
N GLY A 368 23.83 34.29 6.60
CA GLY A 368 23.03 33.37 7.43
C GLY A 368 23.47 31.90 7.42
N GLN A 369 23.36 31.25 8.58
CA GLN A 369 23.67 29.83 8.77
C GLN A 369 22.43 28.98 8.49
N ILE A 370 22.53 28.02 7.57
CA ILE A 370 21.44 27.08 7.25
C ILE A 370 21.73 25.73 7.92
N ARG A 371 20.79 25.22 8.74
CA ARG A 371 20.81 23.83 9.22
C ARG A 371 19.93 23.00 8.31
N ILE A 372 20.52 22.25 7.38
CA ILE A 372 19.76 21.36 6.51
C ILE A 372 19.61 20.01 7.22
N HIS A 373 18.36 19.56 7.46
CA HIS A 373 18.13 18.20 7.94
C HIS A 373 18.38 17.22 6.79
N GLN A 374 19.17 16.19 7.04
CA GLN A 374 19.57 15.21 6.05
C GLN A 374 18.79 13.91 6.26
N THR A 375 17.97 13.56 5.28
CA THR A 375 17.25 12.29 5.28
C THR A 375 18.04 11.25 4.53
N GLY A 376 18.21 10.10 5.15
CA GLY A 376 19.02 9.01 4.62
C GLY A 376 18.40 7.67 4.95
N SER A 377 19.14 6.62 4.67
CA SER A 377 18.73 5.23 4.96
C SER A 377 18.28 4.99 6.39
N GLU A 378 18.91 5.62 7.39
CA GLU A 378 18.55 5.49 8.81
C GLU A 378 17.17 6.06 9.16
N HIS A 379 16.70 7.07 8.42
CA HIS A 379 15.41 7.72 8.63
C HIS A 379 14.33 6.93 7.92
N PHE A 380 14.51 6.68 6.62
CA PHE A 380 13.58 5.89 5.83
C PHE A 380 13.46 4.45 6.35
N GLY A 381 14.52 3.87 6.91
CA GLY A 381 14.49 2.50 7.44
C GLY A 381 13.70 2.33 8.74
N ARG A 382 13.38 3.42 9.46
CA ARG A 382 12.71 3.37 10.77
C ARG A 382 11.27 3.83 10.67
N ALA A 383 10.33 2.90 10.71
CA ALA A 383 8.90 3.20 10.64
C ALA A 383 8.41 4.16 11.75
N ARG A 384 9.06 4.17 12.91
CA ARG A 384 8.72 5.13 13.98
C ARG A 384 9.07 6.58 13.62
N ASP A 385 10.17 6.78 12.90
CA ASP A 385 10.72 8.12 12.62
C ASP A 385 10.25 8.62 11.24
N PHE A 386 9.92 7.71 10.33
CA PHE A 386 9.37 7.96 9.01
C PHE A 386 8.21 6.99 8.75
N PRO A 387 6.95 7.36 8.93
CA PRO A 387 5.87 6.36 9.09
C PRO A 387 5.55 5.49 7.89
N SER A 388 5.85 5.92 6.67
CA SER A 388 5.55 5.12 5.48
C SER A 388 6.37 5.56 4.28
N VAL A 389 6.30 4.77 3.21
CA VAL A 389 6.94 5.03 1.93
C VAL A 389 5.90 4.92 0.79
N PRO A 390 6.17 5.53 -0.37
CA PRO A 390 5.36 5.37 -1.57
C PRO A 390 5.30 3.90 -2.01
N LYS A 391 4.23 3.50 -2.72
CA LYS A 391 3.97 2.09 -3.06
C LYS A 391 4.56 1.68 -4.39
N VAL A 392 4.47 2.50 -5.42
CA VAL A 392 4.86 2.12 -6.79
C VAL A 392 6.18 2.75 -7.21
N LEU A 393 6.30 4.06 -7.09
CA LEU A 393 7.46 4.78 -7.58
C LEU A 393 7.85 5.92 -6.64
N THR A 394 9.12 5.96 -6.27
CA THR A 394 9.78 7.13 -5.71
C THR A 394 10.78 7.67 -6.73
N TYR A 395 10.70 8.94 -7.09
CA TYR A 395 11.65 9.62 -7.97
C TYR A 395 12.35 10.72 -7.19
N LEU A 396 13.65 10.55 -6.94
CA LEU A 396 14.49 11.49 -6.21
C LEU A 396 15.26 12.35 -7.22
N SER A 397 14.70 13.50 -7.59
CA SER A 397 15.32 14.53 -8.44
C SER A 397 16.35 15.33 -7.66
N CYS A 398 17.39 14.63 -7.20
CA CYS A 398 18.39 15.16 -6.28
C CYS A 398 19.79 14.65 -6.66
N CYS A 399 20.79 15.51 -6.57
CA CYS A 399 22.19 15.14 -6.72
C CYS A 399 22.57 13.97 -5.80
N LEU A 400 23.31 12.98 -6.28
CA LEU A 400 23.92 11.91 -5.48
C LEU A 400 22.96 11.07 -4.60
N ALA A 401 21.64 11.23 -4.73
CA ALA A 401 20.65 10.48 -3.94
C ALA A 401 20.70 8.97 -4.22
N GLY A 402 21.27 8.57 -5.37
CA GLY A 402 21.48 7.19 -5.75
C GLY A 402 22.95 6.79 -5.86
N TRP A 403 23.90 7.59 -5.37
CA TRP A 403 25.34 7.31 -5.44
C TRP A 403 25.69 5.94 -4.85
N GLU A 404 25.10 5.62 -3.71
CA GLU A 404 25.10 4.29 -3.12
C GLU A 404 23.66 3.83 -2.82
N SER A 405 23.46 2.54 -2.60
CA SER A 405 22.12 1.93 -2.63
C SER A 405 21.34 2.01 -1.33
N SER A 406 21.94 2.39 -0.19
CA SER A 406 21.29 2.27 1.13
C SER A 406 20.02 3.10 1.25
N LEU A 407 19.98 4.32 0.70
CA LEU A 407 18.79 5.17 0.71
C LEU A 407 17.65 4.55 -0.10
N ALA A 408 17.94 4.11 -1.33
CA ALA A 408 16.92 3.48 -2.18
C ALA A 408 16.45 2.13 -1.58
N ARG A 409 17.38 1.33 -1.04
CA ARG A 409 17.07 0.05 -0.39
C ARG A 409 16.18 0.22 0.82
N SER A 410 16.39 1.23 1.67
CA SER A 410 15.52 1.45 2.83
C SER A 410 14.08 1.79 2.43
N ILE A 411 13.90 2.51 1.31
CA ILE A 411 12.59 2.80 0.73
C ILE A 411 11.95 1.53 0.13
N VAL A 412 12.71 0.76 -0.65
CA VAL A 412 12.25 -0.51 -1.27
C VAL A 412 11.89 -1.55 -0.22
N ASN A 413 12.73 -1.76 0.79
CA ASN A 413 12.53 -2.75 1.86
C ASN A 413 11.26 -2.47 2.67
N ARG A 414 10.74 -1.23 2.63
CA ARG A 414 9.50 -0.84 3.29
C ARG A 414 8.26 -0.94 2.40
N GLY A 415 8.41 -1.46 1.20
CA GLY A 415 7.31 -1.82 0.30
C GLY A 415 7.15 -0.93 -0.92
N CYS A 416 8.05 0.02 -1.18
CA CYS A 416 8.08 0.73 -2.45
C CYS A 416 8.59 -0.21 -3.56
N GLN A 417 7.88 -0.29 -4.69
CA GLN A 417 8.29 -1.18 -5.77
C GLN A 417 9.56 -0.70 -6.48
N ASN A 418 9.68 0.60 -6.75
CA ASN A 418 10.76 1.17 -7.54
C ASN A 418 11.22 2.52 -7.00
N VAL A 419 12.54 2.75 -7.03
CA VAL A 419 13.15 4.05 -6.71
C VAL A 419 14.06 4.46 -7.86
N ILE A 420 13.84 5.65 -8.43
CA ILE A 420 14.73 6.27 -9.40
C ILE A 420 15.53 7.35 -8.69
N ALA A 421 16.85 7.31 -8.83
CA ALA A 421 17.77 8.27 -8.22
C ALA A 421 19.02 8.45 -9.09
N PHE A 422 19.93 9.34 -8.68
CA PHE A 422 21.09 9.73 -9.50
C PHE A 422 22.42 9.49 -8.81
N ARG A 423 23.39 8.96 -9.54
CA ARG A 423 24.74 8.70 -9.00
C ARG A 423 25.67 9.90 -9.03
N ARG A 424 25.29 10.97 -9.72
CA ARG A 424 26.07 12.19 -9.88
C ARG A 424 25.33 13.42 -9.41
N THR A 425 26.03 14.55 -9.40
CA THR A 425 25.39 15.86 -9.52
C THR A 425 24.63 15.91 -10.85
N ILE A 426 23.41 16.44 -10.82
CA ILE A 426 22.55 16.51 -11.99
C ILE A 426 22.39 17.96 -12.42
N PRO A 427 22.48 18.29 -13.72
CA PRO A 427 22.10 19.61 -14.19
C PRO A 427 20.59 19.82 -14.01
N ASP A 428 20.19 20.96 -13.44
CA ASP A 428 18.77 21.26 -13.15
C ASP A 428 17.87 21.07 -14.37
N ASN A 429 18.31 21.51 -15.56
CA ASN A 429 17.55 21.40 -16.81
C ASN A 429 17.38 19.93 -17.25
N ASP A 430 18.44 19.12 -17.15
CA ASP A 430 18.40 17.70 -17.53
C ASP A 430 17.52 16.90 -16.56
N ALA A 431 17.65 17.17 -15.26
CA ALA A 431 16.88 16.53 -14.20
C ALA A 431 15.37 16.79 -14.38
N ALA A 432 15.01 18.06 -14.60
CA ALA A 432 13.63 18.46 -14.86
C ALA A 432 13.09 17.86 -16.16
N THR A 433 13.90 17.79 -17.21
CA THR A 433 13.51 17.20 -18.50
C THR A 433 13.28 15.70 -18.41
N LEU A 434 14.17 14.98 -17.72
CA LEU A 434 14.02 13.54 -17.51
C LEU A 434 12.81 13.24 -16.60
N GLY A 435 12.66 13.98 -15.50
CA GLY A 435 11.51 13.84 -14.58
C GLY A 435 10.20 14.08 -15.32
N HIS A 436 10.12 15.15 -16.11
CA HIS A 436 8.99 15.43 -17.00
C HIS A 436 8.68 14.24 -17.91
N THR A 437 9.69 13.70 -18.57
CA THR A 437 9.55 12.65 -19.58
C THR A 437 9.09 11.34 -18.95
N ILE A 438 9.69 10.91 -17.84
CA ILE A 438 9.31 9.70 -17.12
C ILE A 438 7.85 9.78 -16.67
N PHE A 439 7.44 10.88 -16.02
CA PHE A 439 6.06 11.00 -15.54
C PHE A 439 5.04 11.22 -16.67
N ARG A 440 5.44 11.82 -17.79
CA ARG A 440 4.60 11.87 -19.02
C ARG A 440 4.34 10.47 -19.56
N GLU A 441 5.38 9.65 -19.71
CA GLU A 441 5.23 8.28 -20.22
C GLU A 441 4.52 7.37 -19.22
N PHE A 442 4.74 7.57 -17.93
CA PHE A 442 4.03 6.83 -16.88
C PHE A 442 2.53 7.17 -16.88
N ALA A 443 2.18 8.45 -17.06
CA ALA A 443 0.79 8.87 -17.24
C ALA A 443 0.16 8.29 -18.51
N LYS A 444 0.87 8.26 -19.65
CA LYS A 444 0.41 7.60 -20.89
C LYS A 444 0.18 6.11 -20.69
N ALA A 445 1.00 5.46 -19.86
CA ALA A 445 0.83 4.08 -19.44
C ALA A 445 -0.29 3.89 -18.39
N LYS A 446 -1.12 4.92 -18.16
CA LYS A 446 -2.21 4.94 -17.17
C LYS A 446 -1.73 4.65 -15.74
N LEU A 447 -0.48 5.02 -15.44
CA LEU A 447 0.22 4.76 -14.18
C LEU A 447 0.49 3.27 -13.92
N ASN A 448 0.55 2.42 -14.94
CA ASN A 448 0.84 1.00 -14.78
C ASN A 448 2.22 0.73 -14.11
N PRO A 449 2.29 0.15 -12.89
CA PRO A 449 3.54 -0.16 -12.19
C PRO A 449 4.51 -1.00 -13.02
N ALA A 450 3.98 -1.93 -13.82
CA ALA A 450 4.78 -2.84 -14.65
C ALA A 450 5.52 -2.11 -15.79
N LYS A 451 5.13 -0.87 -16.11
CA LYS A 451 5.75 -0.05 -17.17
C LYS A 451 6.88 0.84 -16.67
N VAL A 452 7.03 1.00 -15.36
CA VAL A 452 8.12 1.80 -14.77
C VAL A 452 9.50 1.38 -15.28
N PRO A 453 9.87 0.08 -15.34
CA PRO A 453 11.20 -0.33 -15.79
C PRO A 453 11.45 0.03 -17.27
N ASP A 454 10.51 -0.31 -18.15
CA ASP A 454 10.60 -0.04 -19.59
C ASP A 454 10.73 1.48 -19.86
N ILE A 455 9.95 2.28 -19.15
CA ILE A 455 10.00 3.74 -19.24
C ILE A 455 11.37 4.25 -18.77
N PHE A 456 11.85 3.79 -17.62
CA PHE A 456 13.15 4.20 -17.11
C PHE A 456 14.26 3.89 -18.09
N TYR A 457 14.40 2.63 -18.53
CA TYR A 457 15.51 2.23 -19.39
C TYR A 457 15.48 2.94 -20.75
N ARG A 458 14.30 3.22 -21.29
CA ARG A 458 14.16 3.97 -22.54
C ARG A 458 14.52 5.44 -22.38
N GLU A 459 13.96 6.12 -21.39
CA GLU A 459 14.04 7.58 -21.26
C GLU A 459 15.32 8.06 -20.54
N ALA A 460 15.90 7.23 -19.66
CA ALA A 460 17.06 7.59 -18.85
C ALA A 460 18.41 7.35 -19.57
N THR A 461 18.42 6.49 -20.60
CA THR A 461 19.64 6.14 -21.37
C THR A 461 20.39 7.35 -21.93
N PRO A 462 19.73 8.34 -22.57
CA PRO A 462 20.41 9.53 -23.09
C PRO A 462 21.13 10.36 -22.02
N TYR A 463 20.66 10.30 -20.77
CA TYR A 463 21.20 11.04 -19.64
C TYR A 463 22.25 10.28 -18.84
N HIS A 464 22.64 9.08 -19.31
CA HIS A 464 23.59 8.26 -18.59
C HIS A 464 24.94 8.97 -18.42
N SER A 465 25.43 9.69 -19.44
CA SER A 465 26.70 10.43 -19.39
C SER A 465 26.66 11.63 -18.43
N SER A 466 25.56 12.38 -18.39
CA SER A 466 25.44 13.61 -17.58
C SER A 466 25.03 13.34 -16.14
N MET A 467 24.01 12.50 -15.91
CA MET A 467 23.37 12.37 -14.60
C MET A 467 23.56 10.99 -13.93
N ARG A 468 23.91 9.95 -14.71
CA ARG A 468 23.95 8.54 -14.26
C ARG A 468 22.69 8.15 -13.45
N PRO A 469 21.49 8.26 -14.03
CA PRO A 469 20.27 7.79 -13.41
C PRO A 469 20.32 6.28 -13.16
N ILE A 470 19.72 5.83 -12.07
CA ILE A 470 19.65 4.43 -11.68
C ILE A 470 18.25 4.08 -11.16
N LEU A 471 17.81 2.87 -11.47
CA LEU A 471 16.57 2.27 -10.98
C LEU A 471 16.89 1.17 -9.96
N TYR A 472 16.30 1.28 -8.78
CA TYR A 472 16.34 0.31 -7.71
C TYR A 472 14.95 -0.33 -7.52
N GLY A 473 14.90 -1.58 -7.02
CA GLY A 473 13.66 -2.28 -6.69
C GLY A 473 13.28 -3.36 -7.69
N LYS A 474 11.97 -3.65 -7.82
CA LYS A 474 11.43 -4.73 -8.67
C LYS A 474 11.81 -4.59 -10.14
N GLY A 475 11.92 -3.36 -10.61
CA GLY A 475 12.28 -3.01 -11.97
C GLY A 475 13.77 -2.94 -12.24
N ALA A 476 14.61 -3.10 -11.22
CA ALA A 476 16.05 -3.16 -11.43
C ALA A 476 16.34 -4.37 -12.34
N GLY A 477 16.74 -4.10 -13.57
CA GLY A 477 17.22 -5.13 -14.46
C GLY A 477 18.44 -5.82 -13.84
N THR A 478 18.84 -6.95 -14.43
CA THR A 478 20.16 -7.57 -14.17
C THR A 478 21.33 -6.69 -14.62
N ALA A 479 21.07 -5.40 -14.92
CA ALA A 479 22.07 -4.39 -15.19
C ALA A 479 23.15 -4.58 -14.13
N THR A 480 24.23 -5.12 -14.64
CA THR A 480 25.37 -5.71 -13.98
C THR A 480 25.82 -4.78 -12.85
N PRO A 481 26.59 -5.24 -11.84
CA PRO A 481 27.37 -4.33 -11.02
C PRO A 481 28.42 -3.62 -11.91
N TRP A 482 27.97 -2.82 -12.88
CA TRP A 482 28.71 -2.10 -13.89
C TRP A 482 29.50 -1.06 -13.13
N ASN A 483 30.72 -1.47 -12.78
CA ASN A 483 31.75 -0.71 -12.11
C ASN A 483 31.20 0.19 -11.00
N ALA A 484 30.51 -0.40 -10.00
CA ALA A 484 30.56 0.20 -8.68
C ALA A 484 32.05 0.36 -8.37
N ASN A 485 32.52 1.61 -8.38
CA ASN A 485 33.90 1.95 -8.03
C ASN A 485 34.24 1.22 -6.71
N PRO A 486 35.48 0.76 -6.50
CA PRO A 486 35.88 0.12 -5.24
C PRO A 486 35.36 0.85 -3.98
N VAL A 487 35.26 2.18 -4.02
CA VAL A 487 34.67 3.01 -2.96
C VAL A 487 33.18 2.76 -2.76
N THR A 488 32.38 2.74 -3.83
CA THR A 488 30.94 2.43 -3.77
C THR A 488 30.72 1.00 -3.30
N ARG A 489 31.50 0.02 -3.82
CA ARG A 489 31.43 -1.38 -3.35
C ARG A 489 31.78 -1.51 -1.87
N ALA A 490 32.82 -0.81 -1.40
CA ALA A 490 33.20 -0.80 0.00
C ALA A 490 32.11 -0.17 0.89
N CYS A 491 31.46 0.92 0.43
CA CYS A 491 30.36 1.53 1.15
C CYS A 491 29.12 0.62 1.18
N GLU A 492 28.80 -0.08 0.10
CA GLU A 492 27.68 -1.04 0.04
C GLU A 492 27.94 -2.29 0.90
N ALA A 493 29.17 -2.80 0.92
CA ALA A 493 29.59 -3.89 1.80
C ALA A 493 29.53 -3.47 3.28
N ALA A 494 29.93 -2.23 3.59
CA ALA A 494 29.79 -1.68 4.94
C ALA A 494 28.31 -1.54 5.35
N ASP A 495 27.42 -1.15 4.44
CA ASP A 495 25.97 -1.09 4.71
C ASP A 495 25.39 -2.47 4.99
N GLN A 496 25.77 -3.50 4.22
CA GLN A 496 25.38 -4.88 4.48
C GLN A 496 25.88 -5.38 5.83
N ALA A 497 27.13 -5.06 6.20
CA ALA A 497 27.69 -5.42 7.50
C ALA A 497 26.98 -4.72 8.66
N ILE A 498 26.65 -3.43 8.53
CA ILE A 498 25.90 -2.66 9.55
C ILE A 498 24.47 -3.18 9.67
N ALA A 499 23.78 -3.45 8.56
CA ALA A 499 22.43 -4.02 8.57
C ALA A 499 22.39 -5.42 9.20
N TYR A 500 23.39 -6.25 8.89
CA TYR A 500 23.56 -7.56 9.53
C TYR A 500 23.78 -7.44 11.04
N GLN A 501 24.65 -6.53 11.49
CA GLN A 501 24.88 -6.31 12.92
C GLN A 501 23.66 -5.72 13.64
N ALA A 502 22.90 -4.84 12.99
CA ALA A 502 21.66 -4.31 13.54
C ALA A 502 20.64 -5.42 13.78
N ASN A 503 20.47 -6.36 12.83
CA ASN A 503 19.55 -7.50 12.98
C ASN A 503 20.02 -8.51 14.04
N LYS A 504 21.33 -8.67 14.26
CA LYS A 504 21.89 -9.57 15.27
C LYS A 504 21.71 -9.08 16.71
N LYS A 505 21.37 -7.81 16.92
CA LYS A 505 21.00 -7.26 18.25
C LYS A 505 19.53 -7.50 18.63
N TRP A 506 18.74 -8.08 17.73
CA TRP A 506 17.31 -8.36 17.93
C TRP A 506 16.95 -9.84 17.83
N MET A 507 17.95 -10.72 17.70
CA MET A 507 17.88 -12.16 18.03
C MET A 507 18.61 -12.36 19.35
#